data_AF-A0A645E9Y5-F1
#
_entry.id   AF-A0A645E9Y5-F1
#
_cell.length_a   1.000
_cell.length_b   1.000
_cell.length_c   1.000
_cell.angle_alpha   90.00
_cell.angle_beta   90.00
_cell.angle_gamma   90.00
#
_symmetry.space_group_name_H-M   'P 1'
#
loop_
_entity.id
_entity.type
_entity.pdbx_description
1 polymer ?
#
loop_
_entity_poly.entity_id
_entity_poly.type
_entity_poly.pdbx_seq_one_letter_code
_entity_poly.pdbx_strand_id
1 'polypeptide(L)'
;MFELMFCQLSDGTFDIEEVKKLDIYKFKKYSDETQNFLLNKFNEVIKRKDLYVNKLDKDDVLKLLVLVLSLNEEIVRLVDNFDFVDRVPKIVIYLNNEDTINDNMKLLIGYLHNIGIDIIIFNPSGLCNISNVINSERFNSTRLQNINYKSNYKSLIRSNTKQSVFSKLFK
;
A
#
# COMPACT_ATOMS: atom_id res chain seq x y z
N MET A 1 3.91 19.52 8.18
CA MET A 1 3.34 18.60 9.20
C MET A 1 2.43 19.34 10.16
N PHE A 2 2.86 20.46 10.75
CA PHE A 2 2.00 21.28 11.64
C PHE A 2 0.73 21.80 10.96
N GLU A 3 0.78 22.19 9.68
CA GLU A 3 -0.40 22.67 8.96
C GLU A 3 -1.53 21.64 8.86
N LEU A 4 -1.19 20.35 8.73
CA LEU A 4 -2.16 19.26 8.66
C LEU A 4 -3.00 19.16 9.94
N MET A 5 -2.41 19.51 11.10
CA MET A 5 -3.12 19.44 12.37
C MET A 5 -4.29 20.43 12.44
N PHE A 6 -4.23 21.55 11.71
CA PHE A 6 -5.33 22.51 11.66
C PHE A 6 -6.51 22.01 10.81
N CYS A 7 -6.31 21.00 9.98
CA CYS A 7 -7.38 20.36 9.24
C CYS A 7 -8.11 19.27 10.07
N GLN A 8 -7.64 18.94 11.27
CA GLN A 8 -8.27 17.91 12.10
C GLN A 8 -9.54 18.43 12.79
N LEU A 9 -10.63 17.70 12.65
CA LEU A 9 -11.92 17.93 13.30
C LEU A 9 -11.94 17.39 14.73
N SER A 10 -12.90 17.85 15.53
CA SER A 10 -13.03 17.48 16.94
C SER A 10 -13.25 15.97 17.18
N ASP A 11 -13.79 15.26 16.19
CA ASP A 11 -14.01 13.83 16.25
C ASP A 11 -12.74 13.01 15.87
N GLY A 12 -11.68 13.68 15.45
CA GLY A 12 -10.41 13.09 15.04
C GLY A 12 -10.25 12.83 13.54
N THR A 13 -11.31 13.02 12.72
CA THR A 13 -11.20 13.02 11.25
C THR A 13 -10.57 14.30 10.73
N PHE A 14 -10.28 14.35 9.43
CA PHE A 14 -9.74 15.52 8.76
C PHE A 14 -10.77 16.10 7.80
N ASP A 15 -10.90 17.43 7.81
CA ASP A 15 -11.68 18.16 6.82
C ASP A 15 -10.98 18.04 5.46
N ILE A 16 -11.62 17.33 4.53
CA ILE A 16 -11.05 17.03 3.22
C ILE A 16 -10.89 18.29 2.37
N GLU A 17 -11.75 19.30 2.56
CA GLU A 17 -11.68 20.55 1.80
C GLU A 17 -10.54 21.43 2.30
N GLU A 18 -10.29 21.46 3.61
CA GLU A 18 -9.11 22.14 4.16
C GLU A 18 -7.80 21.44 3.75
N VAL A 19 -7.78 20.10 3.72
CA VAL A 19 -6.60 19.35 3.26
C VAL A 19 -6.27 19.65 1.79
N LYS A 20 -7.26 19.78 0.91
CA LYS A 20 -7.06 20.11 -0.52
C LYS A 20 -6.45 21.49 -0.75
N LYS A 21 -6.63 22.43 0.19
CA LYS A 21 -6.09 23.79 0.09
C LYS A 21 -4.59 23.85 0.34
N LEU A 22 -4.03 22.88 1.06
CA LEU A 22 -2.62 22.86 1.45
C LEU A 22 -1.68 22.72 0.25
N ASP A 23 -0.48 23.29 0.37
CA ASP A 23 0.54 23.23 -0.69
C ASP A 23 1.09 21.81 -0.93
N ILE A 24 1.07 20.96 0.11
CA ILE A 24 1.48 19.56 0.00
C ILE A 24 0.50 18.72 -0.84
N TYR A 25 -0.70 19.23 -1.11
CA TYR A 25 -1.75 18.50 -1.81
C TYR A 25 -1.50 18.44 -3.32
N LYS A 26 -1.17 17.25 -3.82
CA LYS A 26 -0.71 17.03 -5.21
C LYS A 26 -1.78 16.46 -6.15
N PHE A 27 -3.00 16.22 -5.67
CA PHE A 27 -4.02 15.50 -6.43
C PHE A 27 -5.00 16.41 -7.20
N LYS A 28 -4.79 17.74 -7.19
CA LYS A 28 -5.65 18.74 -7.86
C LYS A 28 -5.88 18.52 -9.36
N LYS A 29 -5.04 17.70 -10.00
CA LYS A 29 -5.15 17.36 -11.43
C LYS A 29 -6.11 16.21 -11.74
N TYR A 30 -6.54 15.46 -10.72
CA TYR A 30 -7.49 14.35 -10.87
C TYR A 30 -8.92 14.85 -10.61
N SER A 31 -9.94 14.03 -10.93
CA SER A 31 -11.33 14.39 -10.68
C SER A 31 -11.60 14.64 -9.19
N ASP A 32 -12.59 15.48 -8.88
CA ASP A 32 -13.01 15.72 -7.50
C ASP A 32 -13.47 14.43 -6.82
N GLU A 33 -14.05 13.50 -7.58
CA GLU A 33 -14.46 12.18 -7.11
C GLU A 33 -13.25 11.37 -6.63
N THR A 34 -12.19 11.25 -7.43
CA THR A 34 -10.96 10.55 -7.05
C THR A 34 -10.30 11.20 -5.84
N GLN A 35 -10.24 12.54 -5.83
CA GLN A 35 -9.70 13.31 -4.71
C GLN A 35 -10.48 13.05 -3.41
N ASN A 36 -11.81 13.14 -3.47
CA ASN A 36 -12.71 12.89 -2.34
C ASN A 36 -12.60 11.44 -1.86
N PHE A 37 -12.57 10.49 -2.79
CA PHE A 37 -12.47 9.08 -2.48
C PHE A 37 -11.22 8.76 -1.67
N LEU A 38 -10.03 9.25 -2.09
CA LEU A 38 -8.78 9.03 -1.37
C LEU A 38 -8.82 9.57 0.06
N LEU A 39 -9.30 10.81 0.24
CA LEU A 39 -9.34 11.47 1.54
C LEU A 39 -10.42 10.88 2.46
N ASN A 40 -11.59 10.53 1.92
CA ASN A 40 -12.66 9.88 2.67
C ASN A 40 -12.24 8.47 3.12
N LYS A 41 -11.54 7.71 2.26
CA LYS A 41 -10.98 6.42 2.65
C LYS A 41 -9.92 6.56 3.75
N PHE A 42 -9.19 7.67 3.79
CA PHE A 42 -8.25 7.93 4.87
C PHE A 42 -9.00 8.15 6.19
N ASN A 43 -10.04 8.99 6.18
CA ASN A 43 -10.90 9.20 7.35
C ASN A 43 -11.59 7.90 7.82
N GLU A 44 -11.99 7.03 6.90
CA GLU A 44 -12.52 5.71 7.22
C GLU A 44 -11.45 4.87 7.95
N VAL A 45 -10.24 4.75 7.40
CA VAL A 45 -9.14 3.94 7.95
C VAL A 45 -8.76 4.35 9.37
N ILE A 46 -8.67 5.65 9.68
CA ILE A 46 -8.28 6.11 11.01
C ILE A 46 -9.36 5.85 12.08
N LYS A 47 -10.60 5.58 11.66
CA LYS A 47 -11.71 5.20 12.55
C LYS A 47 -11.84 3.69 12.73
N ARG A 48 -11.27 2.90 11.82
CA ARG A 48 -11.28 1.43 11.88
C ARG A 48 -10.47 0.93 13.08
N LYS A 49 -11.00 -0.10 13.73
CA LYS A 49 -10.36 -0.76 14.89
C LYS A 49 -9.86 -2.16 14.58
N ASP A 50 -10.11 -2.62 13.37
CA ASP A 50 -10.00 -4.01 12.95
C ASP A 50 -8.91 -4.23 11.90
N LEU A 51 -8.37 -3.15 11.31
CA LEU A 51 -7.37 -3.18 10.25
C LEU A 51 -5.94 -3.29 10.80
N TYR A 52 -5.61 -2.52 11.83
CA TYR A 52 -4.30 -2.51 12.46
C TYR A 52 -4.33 -3.23 13.81
N VAL A 53 -3.18 -3.76 14.24
CA VAL A 53 -3.03 -4.45 15.53
C VAL A 53 -3.35 -3.51 16.69
N ASN A 54 -2.79 -2.30 16.62
CA ASN A 54 -3.02 -1.26 17.61
C ASN A 54 -3.90 -0.17 17.01
N LYS A 55 -4.67 0.50 17.87
CA LYS A 55 -5.33 1.75 17.49
C LYS A 55 -4.25 2.77 17.12
N LEU A 56 -4.41 3.42 15.95
CA LEU A 56 -3.51 4.47 15.51
C LEU A 56 -3.54 5.64 16.51
N ASP A 57 -2.36 6.03 16.97
CA ASP A 57 -2.22 7.25 17.76
C ASP A 57 -2.17 8.50 16.86
N LYS A 58 -1.97 9.68 17.46
CA LYS A 58 -1.94 10.93 16.70
C LYS A 58 -0.78 11.00 15.72
N ASP A 59 0.38 10.44 16.07
CA ASP A 59 1.57 10.46 15.23
C ASP A 59 1.41 9.49 14.06
N ASP A 60 0.87 8.29 14.31
CA ASP A 60 0.53 7.31 13.27
C ASP A 60 -0.47 7.88 12.26
N VAL A 61 -1.51 8.57 12.73
CA VAL A 61 -2.52 9.21 11.88
C VAL A 61 -1.89 10.28 10.99
N LEU A 62 -1.03 11.14 11.54
CA LEU A 62 -0.36 12.18 10.77
C LEU A 62 0.64 11.60 9.76
N LYS A 63 1.41 10.58 10.16
CA LYS A 63 2.31 9.84 9.26
C LYS A 63 1.53 9.22 8.11
N LEU A 64 0.43 8.53 8.41
CA LEU A 64 -0.42 7.93 7.39
C LEU A 64 -0.98 8.99 6.44
N LEU A 65 -1.45 10.14 6.94
CA LEU A 65 -1.93 11.23 6.09
C LEU A 65 -0.83 11.72 5.14
N VAL A 66 0.38 11.96 5.64
CA VAL A 66 1.51 12.38 4.80
C VAL A 66 1.84 11.33 3.74
N LEU A 67 1.80 10.04 4.08
CA LEU A 67 2.00 8.95 3.13
C LEU A 67 0.92 8.92 2.05
N VAL A 68 -0.35 9.09 2.43
CA VAL A 68 -1.49 9.17 1.50
C VAL A 68 -1.34 10.37 0.56
N LEU A 69 -0.99 11.55 1.08
CA LEU A 69 -0.77 12.75 0.26
C LEU A 69 0.50 12.67 -0.61
N SER A 70 1.37 11.70 -0.35
CA SER A 70 2.61 11.46 -1.09
C SER A 70 2.53 10.25 -2.03
N LEU A 71 1.33 9.69 -2.25
CA LEU A 71 1.13 8.62 -3.22
C LEU A 71 1.70 9.00 -4.58
N ASN A 72 2.38 8.05 -5.21
CA ASN A 72 2.89 8.24 -6.55
C ASN A 72 1.73 8.32 -7.56
N GLU A 73 1.99 8.90 -8.72
CA GLU A 73 0.95 9.08 -9.74
C GLU A 73 0.39 7.76 -10.25
N GLU A 74 1.20 6.71 -10.30
CA GLU A 74 0.77 5.39 -10.76
C GLU A 74 -0.31 4.80 -9.86
N ILE A 75 -0.17 4.88 -8.53
CA ILE A 75 -1.20 4.43 -7.59
C ILE A 75 -2.46 5.30 -7.71
N VAL A 76 -2.31 6.63 -7.80
CA VAL A 76 -3.48 7.50 -7.93
C VAL A 76 -4.23 7.23 -9.23
N ARG A 77 -3.52 6.99 -10.35
CA ARG A 77 -4.12 6.58 -11.62
C ARG A 77 -4.77 5.20 -11.55
N LEU A 78 -4.24 4.26 -10.78
CA LEU A 78 -4.93 2.98 -10.54
C LEU A 78 -6.27 3.19 -9.87
N VAL A 79 -6.35 4.11 -8.89
CA VAL A 79 -7.60 4.46 -8.20
C VAL A 79 -8.55 5.23 -9.13
N ASP A 80 -8.05 6.18 -9.91
CA ASP A 80 -8.85 6.98 -10.85
C ASP A 80 -9.50 6.14 -11.96
N ASN A 81 -8.83 5.07 -12.39
CA ASN A 81 -9.35 4.13 -13.38
C ASN A 81 -10.07 2.93 -12.75
N PHE A 82 -10.28 2.92 -11.43
CA PHE A 82 -10.81 1.76 -10.74
C PHE A 82 -12.31 1.59 -11.03
N ASP A 83 -12.64 0.58 -11.82
CA ASP A 83 -13.97 0.01 -11.91
C ASP A 83 -14.11 -1.14 -10.90
N PHE A 84 -14.87 -0.90 -9.83
CA PHE A 84 -15.12 -1.86 -8.74
C PHE A 84 -15.80 -3.16 -9.19
N VAL A 85 -16.46 -3.19 -10.35
CA VAL A 85 -17.23 -4.35 -10.82
C VAL A 85 -16.40 -5.25 -11.75
N ASP A 86 -15.51 -4.67 -12.55
CA ASP A 86 -14.79 -5.40 -13.61
C ASP A 86 -13.32 -5.68 -13.26
N ARG A 87 -12.57 -4.67 -12.82
CA ARG A 87 -11.10 -4.75 -12.72
C ARG A 87 -10.56 -4.18 -11.42
N VAL A 88 -10.43 -5.05 -10.43
CA VAL A 88 -9.80 -4.74 -9.15
C VAL A 88 -8.29 -4.49 -9.33
N PRO A 89 -7.78 -3.30 -8.96
CA PRO A 89 -6.36 -2.97 -9.05
C PRO A 89 -5.55 -3.89 -8.14
N LYS A 90 -4.36 -4.28 -8.60
CA LYS A 90 -3.48 -5.19 -7.86
C LYS A 90 -2.07 -4.65 -7.74
N ILE A 91 -1.48 -4.79 -6.56
CA ILE A 91 -0.07 -4.47 -6.29
C ILE A 91 0.66 -5.76 -5.93
N VAL A 92 1.75 -6.03 -6.65
CA VAL A 92 2.65 -7.15 -6.38
C VAL A 92 3.96 -6.58 -5.82
N ILE A 93 4.27 -6.94 -4.58
CA ILE A 93 5.52 -6.55 -3.92
C ILE A 93 6.44 -7.75 -3.90
N TYR A 94 7.66 -7.60 -4.39
CA TYR A 94 8.70 -8.62 -4.29
C TYR A 94 9.86 -8.07 -3.46
N LEU A 95 10.15 -8.71 -2.34
CA LEU A 95 11.28 -8.36 -1.47
C LEU A 95 12.55 -9.03 -1.99
N ASN A 96 13.53 -8.23 -2.37
CA ASN A 96 14.79 -8.75 -2.88
C ASN A 96 15.71 -9.10 -1.72
N ASN A 97 16.41 -10.23 -1.84
CA ASN A 97 17.34 -10.71 -0.83
C ASN A 97 16.67 -10.74 0.55
N GLU A 98 17.17 -9.92 1.48
CA GLU A 98 16.69 -9.79 2.86
C GLU A 98 15.92 -8.49 3.11
N ASP A 99 15.49 -7.80 2.04
CA ASP A 99 14.68 -6.59 2.15
C ASP A 99 13.43 -6.84 2.99
N THR A 100 13.05 -5.84 3.79
CA THR A 100 11.82 -5.87 4.59
C THR A 100 10.99 -4.61 4.33
N ILE A 101 9.74 -4.65 4.77
CA ILE A 101 8.84 -3.51 4.73
C ILE A 101 8.87 -2.83 6.09
N ASN A 102 9.13 -1.52 6.13
CA ASN A 102 9.07 -0.74 7.37
C ASN A 102 7.63 -0.46 7.81
N ASP A 103 7.43 -0.03 9.05
CA ASP A 103 6.08 0.11 9.63
C ASP A 103 5.25 1.21 8.95
N ASN A 104 5.86 2.30 8.50
CA ASN A 104 5.19 3.34 7.71
C ASN A 104 4.62 2.77 6.41
N MET A 105 5.39 1.94 5.69
CA MET A 105 4.91 1.28 4.48
C MET A 105 3.83 0.24 4.78
N LYS A 106 3.88 -0.43 5.93
CA LYS A 106 2.79 -1.34 6.36
C LYS A 106 1.49 -0.56 6.64
N LEU A 107 1.56 0.62 7.26
CA LEU A 107 0.40 1.50 7.40
C LEU A 107 -0.18 1.86 6.02
N LEU A 108 0.68 2.25 5.07
CA LEU A 108 0.23 2.55 3.72
C LEU A 108 -0.40 1.33 3.02
N ILE A 109 0.16 0.14 3.17
CA ILE A 109 -0.41 -1.12 2.64
C ILE A 109 -1.81 -1.37 3.22
N GLY A 110 -2.00 -1.17 4.53
CA GLY A 110 -3.32 -1.27 5.16
C GLY A 110 -4.33 -0.30 4.56
N TYR A 111 -3.93 0.95 4.33
CA TYR A 111 -4.77 1.95 3.65
C TYR A 111 -5.11 1.58 2.20
N LEU A 112 -4.12 1.12 1.42
CA LEU A 112 -4.34 0.70 0.03
C LEU A 112 -5.28 -0.52 -0.06
N HIS A 113 -5.15 -1.46 0.87
CA HIS A 113 -6.12 -2.55 1.02
C HIS A 113 -7.54 -2.02 1.30
N ASN A 114 -7.68 -1.00 2.17
CA ASN A 114 -8.98 -0.40 2.48
C ASN A 114 -9.62 0.33 1.29
N ILE A 115 -8.82 0.87 0.38
CA ILE A 115 -9.29 1.43 -0.90
C ILE A 115 -9.92 0.33 -1.78
N GLY A 116 -9.52 -0.92 -1.61
CA GLY A 116 -9.96 -2.05 -2.43
C GLY A 116 -8.88 -2.55 -3.39
N ILE A 117 -7.61 -2.23 -3.16
CA ILE A 117 -6.49 -2.78 -3.93
C ILE A 117 -6.14 -4.17 -3.39
N ASP A 118 -6.06 -5.17 -4.26
CA ASP A 118 -5.52 -6.48 -3.93
C ASP A 118 -4.00 -6.41 -3.81
N ILE A 119 -3.42 -6.94 -2.73
CA ILE A 119 -1.98 -6.85 -2.49
C ILE A 119 -1.41 -8.24 -2.22
N ILE A 120 -0.34 -8.59 -2.94
CA ILE A 120 0.44 -9.81 -2.68
C ILE A 120 1.90 -9.45 -2.43
N ILE A 121 2.49 -10.05 -1.40
CA ILE A 121 3.87 -9.82 -0.99
C ILE A 121 4.65 -11.13 -1.10
N PHE A 122 5.61 -11.18 -2.01
CA PHE A 122 6.59 -12.23 -2.08
C PHE A 122 7.77 -11.88 -1.18
N ASN A 123 7.97 -12.70 -0.16
CA ASN A 123 9.02 -12.56 0.85
C ASN A 123 9.94 -13.81 0.85
N PRO A 124 10.85 -13.94 -0.13
CA PRO A 124 11.65 -15.16 -0.32
C PRO A 124 12.57 -15.50 0.86
N SER A 125 13.09 -14.49 1.58
CA SER A 125 13.91 -14.69 2.79
C SER A 125 13.09 -15.07 4.02
N GLY A 126 11.76 -14.89 3.96
CA GLY A 126 10.88 -15.16 5.09
C GLY A 126 11.10 -14.25 6.29
N LEU A 127 11.87 -13.15 6.13
CA LEU A 127 12.24 -12.23 7.22
C LEU A 127 11.20 -11.13 7.45
N CYS A 128 10.50 -10.69 6.41
CA CYS A 128 9.46 -9.68 6.56
C CYS A 128 8.24 -10.24 7.33
N ASN A 129 7.87 -9.54 8.40
CA ASN A 129 6.62 -9.75 9.12
C ASN A 129 5.77 -8.47 9.06
N ILE A 130 4.57 -8.57 8.49
CA ILE A 130 3.59 -7.47 8.45
C ILE A 130 2.58 -7.52 9.61
N SER A 131 2.52 -8.66 10.34
CA SER A 131 1.58 -8.90 11.43
C SER A 131 1.86 -8.07 12.68
N ASN A 132 2.98 -7.33 12.71
CA ASN A 132 3.31 -6.41 13.78
C ASN A 132 2.54 -5.08 13.66
N VAL A 133 2.00 -4.76 12.48
CA VAL A 133 1.25 -3.53 12.20
C VAL A 133 -0.16 -3.84 11.72
N ILE A 134 -0.31 -4.73 10.74
CA ILE A 134 -1.61 -5.11 10.17
C ILE A 134 -2.17 -6.28 10.97
N ASN A 135 -3.46 -6.23 11.31
CA ASN A 135 -4.13 -7.33 12.01
C ASN A 135 -4.05 -8.61 11.15
N SER A 136 -3.62 -9.73 11.75
CA SER A 136 -3.48 -11.03 11.07
C SER A 136 -4.79 -11.58 10.51
N GLU A 137 -5.95 -11.13 10.99
CA GLU A 137 -7.25 -11.50 10.42
C GLU A 137 -7.52 -10.83 9.06
N ARG A 138 -6.69 -9.86 8.65
CA ARG A 138 -6.85 -9.07 7.43
C ARG A 138 -6.03 -9.59 6.25
N PHE A 139 -5.19 -10.59 6.46
CA PHE A 139 -4.39 -11.17 5.40
C PHE A 139 -4.12 -12.66 5.63
N ASN A 140 -3.89 -13.37 4.54
CA ASN A 140 -3.43 -14.76 4.59
C ASN A 140 -1.92 -14.80 4.47
N SER A 141 -1.28 -15.65 5.27
CA SER A 141 0.16 -15.92 5.18
C SER A 141 0.40 -17.40 4.95
N THR A 142 1.17 -17.73 3.92
CA THR A 142 1.59 -19.10 3.61
C THR A 142 3.10 -19.16 3.57
N ARG A 143 3.69 -19.91 4.51
CA ARG A 143 5.14 -20.12 4.55
C ARG A 143 5.51 -21.31 3.65
N LEU A 144 6.45 -21.07 2.73
CA LEU A 144 6.99 -22.12 1.87
C LEU A 144 8.05 -22.94 2.61
N GLN A 145 8.27 -24.19 2.19
CA GLN A 145 9.26 -25.10 2.78
C GLN A 145 10.70 -24.60 2.58
N ASN A 146 10.98 -24.05 1.39
CA ASN A 146 12.29 -23.56 1.02
C ASN A 146 12.33 -22.03 1.07
N ILE A 147 13.36 -21.50 1.72
CA ILE A 147 13.59 -20.07 1.91
C ILE A 147 14.87 -19.68 1.17
N ASN A 148 14.88 -18.51 0.53
CA ASN A 148 16.02 -18.03 -0.25
C ASN A 148 16.36 -16.58 0.10
N TYR A 149 17.38 -16.42 0.95
CA TYR A 149 17.93 -15.14 1.39
C TYR A 149 18.62 -14.32 0.29
N LYS A 150 18.98 -14.93 -0.84
CA LYS A 150 19.66 -14.28 -1.97
C LYS A 150 18.76 -14.13 -3.20
N SER A 151 17.45 -14.28 -3.01
CA SER A 151 16.51 -14.27 -4.11
C SER A 151 16.32 -12.86 -4.66
N ASN A 152 16.59 -12.65 -5.94
CA ASN A 152 16.46 -11.34 -6.58
C ASN A 152 15.54 -11.43 -7.80
N TYR A 153 14.53 -10.57 -7.87
CA TYR A 153 13.52 -10.59 -8.93
C TYR A 153 14.14 -10.47 -10.33
N LYS A 154 15.07 -9.52 -10.53
CA LYS A 154 15.71 -9.31 -11.83
C LYS A 154 16.49 -10.54 -12.28
N SER A 155 17.17 -11.22 -11.35
CA SER A 155 17.91 -12.45 -11.64
C SER A 155 16.97 -13.59 -12.03
N LEU A 156 15.83 -13.76 -11.34
CA LEU A 156 14.84 -14.80 -11.62
C LEU A 156 14.19 -14.64 -13.01
N ILE A 157 13.84 -13.41 -13.39
CA ILE A 157 13.24 -13.15 -14.71
C ILE A 157 14.27 -13.39 -15.83
N ARG A 158 15.55 -13.04 -15.60
CA ARG A 158 16.64 -13.29 -16.56
C ARG A 158 16.95 -14.77 -16.74
N SER A 159 16.89 -15.59 -15.69
CA SER A 159 17.11 -17.04 -15.81
C SER A 159 15.98 -17.72 -16.58
N ASN A 160 14.73 -17.33 -16.35
CA ASN A 160 13.56 -17.90 -17.02
C ASN A 160 13.51 -17.54 -18.51
N THR A 161 13.91 -16.32 -18.88
CA THR A 161 13.94 -15.90 -20.30
C THR A 161 15.04 -16.61 -21.09
N LYS A 162 16.20 -16.93 -20.50
CA LYS A 162 17.27 -17.69 -21.16
C LYS A 162 16.92 -19.16 -21.43
N GLN A 163 16.07 -19.78 -20.60
CA GLN A 163 15.67 -21.17 -20.81
C GLN A 163 14.59 -21.35 -21.89
N SER A 164 13.78 -20.33 -22.21
CA SER A 164 12.53 -20.51 -22.99
C SER A 164 12.72 -20.71 -24.50
N VAL A 165 13.81 -20.25 -25.12
CA VAL A 165 13.93 -20.26 -26.60
C VAL A 165 14.73 -21.45 -27.13
N PHE A 166 15.79 -21.88 -26.45
CA PHE A 166 16.66 -22.96 -26.96
C PHE A 166 16.37 -24.35 -26.37
N SER A 167 15.73 -24.44 -25.19
CA SER A 167 15.42 -25.74 -24.58
C SER A 167 14.21 -26.45 -25.24
N LYS A 168 13.42 -25.73 -26.05
CA LYS A 168 12.29 -26.28 -26.81
C LYS A 168 12.64 -26.72 -28.24
N LEU A 169 13.86 -26.42 -28.71
CA LEU A 169 14.34 -26.80 -30.05
C LEU A 169 15.21 -28.06 -30.05
N PHE A 170 15.55 -28.58 -28.87
CA PHE A 170 16.26 -29.84 -28.72
C PHE A 170 15.54 -30.72 -27.68
N LYS A 171 14.40 -31.25 -28.09
CA LYS A 171 13.77 -32.42 -27.50
C LYS A 171 13.17 -33.29 -28.60
#